data_AF-A0A238KCF2-F1
#
_entry.id   AF-A0A238KCF2-F1
#
_cell.length_a   1.000
_cell.length_b   1.000
_cell.length_c   1.000
_cell.angle_alpha   90.00
_cell.angle_beta   90.00
_cell.angle_gamma   90.00
#
_symmetry.space_group_name_H-M   'P 1'
#
loop_
_entity.id
_entity.type
_entity.pdbx_description
1 polymer ?
#
loop_
_entity_poly.entity_id
_entity_poly.type
_entity_poly.pdbx_seq_one_letter_code
_entity_poly.pdbx_strand_id
1 'polypeptide(L)' 'MAYFDPSFEHTSGLRESLSAFFTRVFETPFDARQRRLAADVTELRALSDAELAAKGLRREEILFHVFGQRR' A
#
# COMPACT_ATOMS: atom_id res chain seq x y z
N MET A 1 -36.01 -2.73 -38.02
CA MET A 1 -36.34 -2.60 -36.58
C MET A 1 -35.44 -3.60 -35.86
N ALA A 2 -34.34 -3.14 -35.25
CA ALA A 2 -33.41 -4.03 -34.57
C ALA A 2 -34.05 -4.48 -33.24
N TYR A 3 -34.17 -5.79 -33.04
CA TYR A 3 -34.69 -6.38 -31.82
C TYR A 3 -33.62 -6.27 -30.72
N PHE A 4 -33.90 -5.44 -29.72
CA PHE A 4 -33.03 -5.26 -28.55
C PHE A 4 -33.37 -6.35 -27.53
N ASP A 5 -32.42 -7.25 -27.26
CA ASP A 5 -32.58 -8.36 -26.32
C ASP A 5 -32.13 -7.94 -24.90
N PRO A 6 -33.04 -7.88 -23.91
CA PRO A 6 -32.73 -7.42 -22.55
C PRO A 6 -32.00 -8.46 -21.68
N SER A 7 -31.67 -9.64 -22.20
CA SER A 7 -31.06 -10.73 -21.41
C SER A 7 -29.60 -10.44 -21.02
N PHE A 8 -28.99 -9.40 -21.58
CA PHE A 8 -27.59 -9.05 -21.29
C PHE A 8 -27.38 -8.37 -19.94
N GLU A 9 -28.41 -7.80 -19.31
CA GLU A 9 -28.22 -7.05 -18.06
C GLU A 9 -27.95 -7.95 -16.84
N HIS A 10 -28.36 -9.22 -16.88
CA HIS A 10 -28.23 -10.11 -15.71
C HIS A 10 -26.81 -10.63 -15.47
N THR A 11 -25.92 -10.58 -16.47
CA THR A 11 -24.52 -11.04 -16.34
C THR A 11 -23.55 -9.91 -15.99
N SER A 12 -23.95 -8.66 -16.20
CA SER A 12 -23.13 -7.46 -15.97
C SER A 12 -22.98 -7.14 -14.47
N GLY A 13 -24.04 -7.35 -13.67
CA GLY A 13 -23.98 -7.11 -12.21
C GLY A 13 -23.01 -8.02 -11.45
N LEU A 14 -22.84 -9.27 -11.91
CA LEU A 14 -21.85 -10.19 -11.34
C LEU A 14 -20.41 -9.78 -11.66
N ARG A 15 -20.17 -9.26 -12.88
CA ARG A 15 -18.84 -8.80 -13.32
C ARG A 15 -18.43 -7.50 -12.61
N GLU A 16 -19.36 -6.58 -12.38
CA GLU A 16 -19.13 -5.35 -11.61
C GLU A 16 -18.87 -5.63 -10.12
N SER A 17 -19.60 -6.56 -9.52
CA SER A 17 -19.37 -6.95 -8.12
C SER A 17 -18.02 -7.64 -7.92
N LEU A 18 -17.58 -8.45 -8.90
CA LEU A 18 -16.28 -9.11 -8.85
C LEU A 18 -15.15 -8.10 -9.10
N SER A 19 -15.27 -7.21 -10.09
CA SER A 19 -14.24 -6.20 -10.36
C SER A 19 -14.05 -5.25 -9.17
N ALA A 20 -15.13 -4.82 -8.51
CA ALA A 20 -15.05 -4.00 -7.30
C ALA A 20 -14.37 -4.74 -6.13
N PHE A 21 -14.62 -6.04 -5.99
CA PHE A 21 -13.94 -6.87 -4.99
C PHE A 21 -12.46 -7.04 -5.31
N PHE A 22 -12.12 -7.28 -6.58
CA PHE A 22 -10.73 -7.33 -7.03
C PHE A 22 -10.02 -6.00 -6.82
N THR A 23 -10.61 -4.85 -7.13
CA THR A 23 -10.00 -3.53 -6.84
C THR A 23 -9.73 -3.35 -5.34
N ARG A 24 -10.62 -3.86 -4.48
CA ARG A 24 -10.46 -3.79 -3.00
C ARG A 24 -9.44 -4.78 -2.45
N VAL A 25 -9.22 -5.91 -3.13
CA VAL A 25 -8.24 -6.95 -2.77
C VAL A 25 -6.86 -6.69 -3.41
N PHE A 26 -6.84 -5.99 -4.56
CA PHE A 26 -5.64 -5.47 -5.23
C PHE A 26 -5.20 -4.10 -4.71
N GLU A 27 -5.87 -3.53 -3.70
CA GLU A 27 -5.16 -2.66 -2.74
C GLU A 27 -4.18 -3.56 -1.99
N THR A 28 -3.05 -3.81 -2.66
CA THR A 28 -2.20 -4.93 -2.33
C THR A 28 -1.73 -4.82 -0.87
N PRO A 29 -1.58 -5.95 -0.14
CA PRO A 29 -0.93 -5.91 1.16
C PRO A 29 0.49 -5.32 1.07
N PHE A 30 1.08 -5.29 -0.13
CA PHE A 30 2.31 -4.60 -0.44
C PHE A 30 2.19 -3.07 -0.31
N ASP A 31 1.10 -2.46 -0.78
CA ASP A 31 0.84 -1.02 -0.62
C ASP A 31 0.74 -0.63 0.86
N ALA A 32 0.02 -1.42 1.67
CA ALA A 32 -0.06 -1.19 3.11
C ALA A 32 1.32 -1.30 3.80
N ARG A 33 2.14 -2.28 3.38
CA ARG A 33 3.51 -2.43 3.88
C ARG A 33 4.40 -1.27 3.46
N GLN A 34 4.30 -0.84 2.21
CA GLN A 34 5.07 0.28 1.67
C GLN A 34 4.71 1.59 2.37
N ARG A 35 3.41 1.85 2.60
CA ARG A 35 2.94 3.01 3.36
C ARG A 35 3.47 3.00 4.79
N ARG A 36 3.51 1.83 5.44
CA ARG A 36 4.08 1.69 6.79
C ARG A 36 5.58 1.97 6.80
N LEU A 37 6.34 1.41 5.86
CA LEU A 37 7.78 1.67 5.73
C LEU A 37 8.07 3.16 5.47
N ALA A 38 7.26 3.80 4.63
CA ALA A 38 7.37 5.23 4.37
C ALA A 38 7.08 6.07 5.64
N ALA A 39 6.09 5.67 6.44
CA ALA A 39 5.80 6.31 7.73
C ALA A 39 6.97 6.15 8.70
N ASP A 40 7.54 4.95 8.85
CA ASP A 40 8.67 4.66 9.74
C ASP A 40 9.91 5.50 9.35
N VAL A 41 10.21 5.61 8.04
CA VAL A 41 11.30 6.46 7.54
C VAL A 41 11.02 7.94 7.82
N THR A 42 9.78 8.38 7.66
CA THR A 42 9.39 9.79 7.88
C THR A 42 9.51 10.16 9.36
N GLU A 43 9.09 9.27 10.25
CA GLU A 43 9.23 9.42 11.70
C GLU A 43 10.70 9.56 12.10
N LEU A 44 11.57 8.65 11.64
CA LEU A 44 13.01 8.72 11.92
C LEU A 44 13.67 9.96 11.31
N ARG A 45 13.22 10.42 10.15
CA ARG A 45 13.71 11.68 9.55
C ARG A 45 13.19 12.93 10.26
N ALA A 46 12.07 12.85 10.96
CA ALA A 46 11.57 13.97 11.75
C ALA A 46 12.42 14.22 13.01
N LEU A 47 13.10 13.19 13.51
CA LEU A 47 14.03 13.30 14.63
C LEU A 47 15.27 14.12 14.28
N SER A 48 15.82 14.80 15.28
CA SER A 48 17.11 15.47 15.20
C SER A 48 18.27 14.48 15.23
N ASP A 49 19.45 14.91 14.80
CA ASP A 49 20.65 14.05 14.81
C ASP A 49 21.03 13.58 16.23
N ALA A 50 20.75 14.39 17.26
CA ALA A 50 20.97 14.01 18.66
C ALA A 50 20.03 12.88 19.10
N GLU A 51 18.75 12.93 18.69
CA GLU A 51 17.75 11.90 18.98
C GLU A 51 18.02 10.61 18.20
N LEU A 52 18.48 10.73 16.95
CA LEU A 52 18.94 9.60 16.14
C LEU A 52 20.17 8.94 16.79
N ALA A 53 21.15 9.73 17.23
CA ALA A 53 22.33 9.22 17.93
C ALA A 53 21.98 8.52 19.25
N ALA A 54 20.98 9.03 19.99
CA ALA A 54 20.47 8.37 21.19
C ALA A 54 19.84 6.99 20.90
N LYS A 55 19.31 6.80 19.69
CA LYS A 55 18.83 5.50 19.17
C LYS A 55 19.95 4.66 18.55
N GLY A 56 21.21 5.14 18.55
CA GLY A 56 22.35 4.46 17.95
C GLY A 56 22.32 4.47 16.41
N LEU A 57 21.64 5.43 15.80
CA LEU A 57 21.46 5.54 14.36
C LEU A 57 22.06 6.83 13.83
N ARG A 58 22.69 6.78 12.65
CA ARG A 58 23.00 7.96 11.84
C ARG A 58 21.94 8.19 10.79
N ARG A 59 21.88 9.42 10.27
CA ARG A 59 20.87 9.83 9.30
C ARG A 59 20.97 9.05 7.98
N GLU A 60 22.18 8.70 7.54
CA GLU A 60 22.39 7.83 6.38
C GLU A 60 21.99 6.36 6.62
N GLU A 61 21.94 5.91 7.88
CA GLU A 61 21.63 4.52 8.25
C GLU A 61 20.13 4.27 8.35
N ILE A 62 19.28 5.31 8.37
CA ILE A 62 17.82 5.20 8.52
C ILE A 62 17.22 4.21 7.52
N LEU A 63 17.61 4.29 6.24
CA LEU A 63 17.07 3.40 5.22
C LEU A 63 17.53 1.95 5.45
N PHE A 64 18.82 1.73 5.70
CA PHE A 64 19.34 0.40 5.99
C PHE A 64 18.74 -0.21 7.25
N HIS A 65 18.45 0.60 8.27
CA HIS A 65 17.78 0.18 9.48
C HIS A 65 16.35 -0.27 9.20
N VAL A 66 15.53 0.58 8.57
CA VAL A 66 14.11 0.30 8.31
C VAL A 66 13.92 -0.89 7.37
N PHE A 67 14.74 -1.01 6.32
CA PHE A 67 14.63 -2.10 5.35
C PHE A 67 15.44 -3.35 5.72
N GLY A 68 16.47 -3.23 6.56
CA GLY A 68 17.38 -4.32 6.92
C GLY A 68 16.98 -5.16 8.13
N GLN A 69 16.15 -4.64 9.04
CA GLN A 69 15.71 -5.37 10.24
C GLN A 69 14.72 -6.53 9.97
N ARG A 70 14.32 -6.76 8.71
CA ARG A 70 13.18 -7.63 8.38
C ARG A 70 13.54 -8.91 7.61
N ARG A 71 14.77 -9.39 7.77
CA ARG A 71 15.25 -10.64 7.16
C ARG A 71 15.01 -11.86 8.05
#